data_AF-X1FDW0-F1
#
_entry.id   AF-X1FDW0-F1
#
_cell.length_a   1.000
_cell.length_b   1.000
_cell.length_c   1.000
_cell.angle_alpha   90.00
_cell.angle_beta   90.00
_cell.angle_gamma   90.00
#
_symmetry.space_group_name_H-M   'P 1'
#
loop_
_entity.id
_entity.type
_entity.pdbx_description
1 polymer ?
#
loop_
_entity_poly.entity_id
_entity_poly.type
_entity_poly.pdbx_seq_one_letter_code
_entity_poly.pdbx_strand_id
1 'polypeptide(L)'
;MTNYRDKIYIGRDFIDLLHFKRKYLGVKEIIISAKDQYEALLDKAEEKLNEPLEYKSFFQEIKESVSELQSESFTILQSLPPYLDFNKLRSKDLIEINAQYRTINHYLIELTDVVAEFENLLRFKKESNFVRYVTKYKKDLANAISFFNIRINGSLTDKIHNMRARH
;
A
#
# COMPACT_ATOMS: atom_id res chain seq x y z
N MET A 1 0.96 26.63 0.94
CA MET A 1 1.58 26.28 2.24
C MET A 1 0.45 25.87 3.18
N THR A 2 0.33 24.59 3.53
CA THR A 2 -0.75 24.09 4.41
C THR A 2 -0.30 24.05 5.86
N ASN A 3 -1.11 24.61 6.76
CA ASN A 3 -0.81 24.85 8.17
C ASN A 3 -0.93 23.54 8.98
N TYR A 4 -0.12 23.35 10.02
CA TYR A 4 -0.08 22.11 10.82
C TYR A 4 -1.39 21.84 11.57
N ARG A 5 -2.18 22.90 11.83
CA ARG A 5 -3.48 22.83 12.54
C ARG A 5 -4.64 22.33 11.67
N ASP A 6 -4.45 22.22 10.35
CA ASP A 6 -5.51 21.80 9.42
C ASP A 6 -5.46 20.29 9.12
N LYS A 7 -4.82 19.51 10.01
CA LYS A 7 -4.47 18.10 9.80
C LYS A 7 -4.97 17.24 10.94
N ILE A 8 -5.75 16.20 10.64
CA ILE A 8 -6.00 15.10 11.60
C ILE A 8 -5.17 13.90 11.18
N TYR A 9 -4.37 13.40 12.12
CA TYR A 9 -3.64 12.15 11.99
C TYR A 9 -4.48 11.02 12.59
N ILE A 10 -4.92 10.08 11.75
CA ILE A 10 -5.54 8.83 12.22
C ILE A 10 -4.52 7.72 11.98
N GLY A 11 -3.73 7.41 13.02
CA GLY A 11 -2.52 6.61 12.86
C GLY A 11 -1.47 7.36 12.04
N ARG A 12 -1.09 6.82 10.88
CA ARG A 12 -0.20 7.50 9.91
C ARG A 12 -0.93 8.09 8.71
N ASP A 13 -2.25 7.94 8.67
CA ASP A 13 -3.05 8.50 7.59
C ASP A 13 -3.34 9.99 7.87
N PHE A 14 -3.10 10.83 6.86
CA PHE A 14 -3.25 12.28 6.95
C PHE A 14 -4.55 12.73 6.27
N ILE A 15 -5.50 13.24 7.03
CA ILE A 15 -6.71 13.86 6.48
C ILE A 15 -6.51 15.39 6.49
N ASP A 16 -6.50 15.97 5.29
CA ASP A 16 -6.59 17.42 5.08
C ASP A 16 -8.02 17.85 5.39
N LEU A 17 -8.20 18.68 6.43
CA LEU A 17 -9.52 19.13 6.88
C LEU A 17 -10.18 20.14 5.92
N LEU A 18 -9.41 20.71 4.99
CA LEU A 18 -9.89 21.65 3.99
C LEU A 18 -10.18 20.95 2.66
N HIS A 19 -9.53 19.82 2.38
CA HIS A 19 -9.68 19.05 1.14
C HIS A 19 -9.82 17.53 1.39
N PHE A 20 -11.03 17.08 1.68
CA PHE A 20 -11.34 15.65 1.89
C PHE A 20 -11.11 14.76 0.65
N LYS A 21 -10.93 15.33 -0.55
CA LYS A 21 -10.62 14.58 -1.78
C LYS A 21 -9.11 14.46 -1.99
N ARG A 22 -8.60 13.23 -1.92
CA ARG A 22 -7.22 12.90 -2.28
C ARG A 22 -7.10 12.52 -3.75
N LYS A 23 -5.98 12.91 -4.37
CA LYS A 23 -5.62 12.43 -5.71
C LYS A 23 -5.45 10.92 -5.66
N TYR A 24 -5.97 10.23 -6.67
CA TYR A 24 -5.87 8.76 -6.77
C TYR A 24 -6.33 8.03 -5.50
N LEU A 25 -7.30 8.61 -4.79
CA LEU A 25 -7.83 8.08 -3.52
C LEU A 25 -6.77 7.92 -2.40
N GLY A 26 -5.61 8.57 -2.52
CA GLY A 26 -4.51 8.47 -1.54
C GLY A 26 -3.56 7.28 -1.77
N VAL A 27 -3.67 6.57 -2.89
CA VAL A 27 -2.84 5.39 -3.18
C VAL A 27 -1.36 5.75 -3.27
N LYS A 28 -1.02 6.88 -3.90
CA LYS A 28 0.38 7.28 -4.08
C LYS A 28 1.11 7.39 -2.74
N GLU A 29 0.45 7.99 -1.75
CA GLU A 29 0.98 8.18 -0.40
C GLU A 29 1.18 6.83 0.32
N ILE A 30 0.26 5.88 0.13
CA ILE A 30 0.39 4.52 0.68
C ILE A 30 1.62 3.82 0.10
N ILE A 31 1.84 3.90 -1.22
CA ILE A 31 2.97 3.26 -1.89
C ILE A 31 4.31 3.88 -1.47
N ILE A 32 4.39 5.20 -1.36
CA ILE A 32 5.57 5.89 -0.84
C ILE A 32 5.85 5.44 0.60
N SER A 33 4.83 5.45 1.44
CA SER A 33 4.93 5.02 2.83
C SER A 33 5.38 3.56 2.97
N ALA A 34 4.99 2.66 2.07
CA ALA A 34 5.46 1.27 2.07
C ALA A 34 6.98 1.21 1.83
N LYS A 35 7.48 1.97 0.84
CA LYS A 35 8.92 2.05 0.57
C LYS A 35 9.71 2.66 1.72
N ASP A 36 9.28 3.81 2.23
CA ASP A 36 9.98 4.51 3.32
C ASP A 36 10.08 3.61 4.57
N GLN A 37 9.05 2.80 4.83
CA GLN A 37 9.06 1.85 5.94
C GLN A 37 10.01 0.68 5.74
N TYR A 38 10.16 0.21 4.50
CA TYR A 38 11.16 -0.80 4.17
C TYR A 38 12.59 -0.26 4.33
N GLU A 39 12.86 0.98 3.92
CA GLU A 39 14.15 1.63 4.17
C GLU A 39 14.45 1.73 5.67
N ALA A 40 13.49 2.18 6.47
CA ALA A 40 13.62 2.21 7.93
C ALA A 40 13.78 0.80 8.55
N LEU A 41 13.24 -0.25 7.91
CA LEU A 41 13.41 -1.63 8.35
C LEU A 41 14.86 -2.10 8.13
N LEU A 42 15.49 -1.71 7.02
CA LEU A 42 16.90 -2.00 6.73
C LEU A 42 17.82 -1.37 7.77
N ASP A 43 17.62 -0.09 8.10
CA ASP A 43 18.38 0.59 9.15
C ASP A 43 18.28 -0.17 10.49
N LYS A 44 17.08 -0.66 10.81
CA LYS A 44 16.85 -1.44 12.03
C LYS A 44 17.45 -2.84 11.97
N ALA A 45 17.63 -3.41 10.79
CA ALA A 45 18.27 -4.70 10.60
C ALA A 45 19.76 -4.61 10.98
N GLU A 46 20.45 -3.58 10.50
CA GLU A 46 21.86 -3.33 10.82
C GLU A 46 22.09 -3.11 12.32
N GLU A 47 21.15 -2.46 13.01
CA GLU A 47 21.24 -2.19 14.45
C GLU A 47 20.89 -3.38 15.35
N LYS A 48 20.03 -4.31 14.91
CA LYS A 48 19.32 -5.25 15.80
C LYS A 48 19.52 -6.72 15.47
N LEU A 49 19.98 -7.06 14.27
CA LEU A 49 20.34 -8.43 13.92
C LEU A 49 21.80 -8.71 14.29
N ASN A 50 22.06 -9.91 14.80
CA ASN A 50 23.43 -10.34 15.09
C ASN A 50 24.19 -10.65 13.80
N GLU A 51 23.53 -11.30 12.83
CA GLU A 51 24.12 -11.69 11.54
C GLU A 51 23.22 -11.24 10.37
N PRO A 52 23.18 -9.94 10.01
CA PRO A 52 22.31 -9.42 8.96
C PRO A 52 22.53 -10.08 7.58
N LEU A 53 23.76 -10.53 7.30
CA LEU A 53 24.15 -11.14 6.04
C LEU A 53 23.44 -12.48 5.78
N GLU A 54 23.03 -13.21 6.82
CA GLU A 54 22.29 -14.46 6.68
C GLU A 54 20.94 -14.23 5.96
N TYR A 55 20.36 -13.05 6.15
CA TYR A 55 19.03 -12.69 5.64
C TYR A 55 19.08 -11.83 4.37
N LYS A 56 20.27 -11.69 3.74
CA LYS A 56 20.47 -10.83 2.58
C LYS A 56 19.52 -11.15 1.42
N SER A 57 19.21 -12.42 1.18
CA SER A 57 18.28 -12.83 0.12
C SER A 57 16.88 -12.25 0.35
N PHE A 58 16.34 -12.36 1.56
CA PHE A 58 15.03 -11.79 1.91
C PHE A 58 15.02 -10.26 1.81
N PHE A 59 16.08 -9.60 2.27
CA PHE A 59 16.17 -8.16 2.10
C PHE A 59 16.17 -7.77 0.62
N GLN A 60 16.93 -8.48 -0.22
CA GLN A 60 16.97 -8.23 -1.65
C GLN A 60 15.61 -8.46 -2.32
N GLU A 61 14.95 -9.58 -2.01
CA GLU A 61 13.63 -9.92 -2.55
C GLU A 61 12.57 -8.88 -2.17
N ILE A 62 12.49 -8.50 -0.88
CA ILE A 62 11.56 -7.45 -0.42
C ILE A 62 11.87 -6.12 -1.11
N LYS A 63 13.15 -5.78 -1.33
CA LYS A 63 13.55 -4.56 -2.05
C LYS A 63 13.03 -4.55 -3.48
N GLU A 64 13.16 -5.68 -4.16
CA GLU A 64 12.69 -5.87 -5.54
C GLU A 64 11.17 -5.73 -5.58
N SER A 65 10.44 -6.43 -4.72
CA SER A 65 8.97 -6.33 -4.64
C SER A 65 8.47 -4.92 -4.30
N VAL A 66 9.12 -4.21 -3.37
CA VAL A 66 8.78 -2.80 -3.05
C VAL A 66 9.04 -1.87 -4.23
N SER A 67 10.14 -2.10 -4.95
CA SER A 67 10.51 -1.28 -6.11
C SER A 67 9.56 -1.50 -7.27
N GLU A 68 9.19 -2.75 -7.55
CA GLU A 68 8.20 -3.14 -8.55
C GLU A 68 6.82 -2.58 -8.21
N LEU A 69 6.36 -2.77 -6.96
CA LEU A 69 5.13 -2.15 -6.47
C LEU A 69 5.14 -0.65 -6.73
N GLN A 70 6.23 0.05 -6.44
CA GLN A 70 6.34 1.49 -6.66
C GLN A 70 6.27 1.86 -8.15
N SER A 71 7.10 1.24 -8.99
CA SER A 71 7.17 1.57 -10.42
C SER A 71 5.85 1.30 -11.11
N GLU A 72 5.29 0.11 -10.93
CA GLU A 72 4.06 -0.32 -11.60
C GLU A 72 2.86 0.48 -11.10
N SER A 73 2.76 0.71 -9.78
CA SER A 73 1.70 1.56 -9.25
C SER A 73 1.78 2.98 -9.82
N PHE A 74 2.96 3.57 -9.95
CA PHE A 74 3.08 4.94 -10.45
C PHE A 74 2.73 5.02 -11.94
N THR A 75 3.11 4.02 -12.74
CA THR A 75 2.70 3.90 -14.14
C THR A 75 1.18 3.81 -14.25
N ILE A 76 0.55 2.93 -13.45
CA ILE A 76 -0.90 2.79 -13.39
C ILE A 76 -1.55 4.12 -13.00
N LEU A 77 -1.09 4.77 -11.92
CA LEU A 77 -1.67 6.02 -11.45
C LEU A 77 -1.56 7.16 -12.48
N GLN A 78 -0.49 7.21 -13.28
CA GLN A 78 -0.37 8.19 -14.36
C GLN A 78 -1.42 8.00 -15.46
N SER A 79 -1.88 6.77 -15.70
CA SER A 79 -2.95 6.47 -16.66
C SER A 79 -4.35 6.81 -16.14
N LEU A 80 -4.51 6.98 -14.82
CA LEU A 80 -5.80 7.21 -14.18
C LEU A 80 -6.11 8.72 -14.04
N PRO A 81 -7.41 9.10 -14.05
CA PRO A 81 -7.78 10.46 -13.67
C PRO A 81 -7.43 10.71 -12.19
N PRO A 82 -6.85 11.88 -11.84
CA PRO A 82 -6.46 12.20 -10.46
C PRO A 82 -7.64 12.24 -9.51
N TYR A 83 -8.84 12.55 -10.00
CA TYR A 83 -10.07 12.52 -9.23
C TYR A 83 -11.15 11.77 -10.03
N LEU A 84 -11.88 10.90 -9.36
CA LEU A 84 -13.01 10.19 -9.95
C LEU A 84 -14.26 11.07 -9.91
N ASP A 85 -14.76 11.43 -11.08
CA ASP A 85 -16.07 12.06 -11.25
C ASP A 85 -17.08 11.03 -11.76
N PHE A 86 -17.80 10.41 -10.82
CA PHE A 86 -18.75 9.35 -11.12
C PHE A 86 -19.95 9.80 -11.99
N ASN A 87 -20.17 11.11 -12.15
CA ASN A 87 -21.23 11.61 -13.01
C ASN A 87 -20.81 11.63 -14.49
N LYS A 88 -19.50 11.65 -14.77
CA LYS A 88 -18.93 11.71 -16.13
C LYS A 88 -18.40 10.36 -16.61
N LEU A 89 -18.03 9.48 -15.69
CA LEU A 89 -17.48 8.16 -16.02
C LEU A 89 -18.59 7.19 -16.42
N ARG A 90 -18.35 6.42 -17.48
CA ARG A 90 -19.25 5.33 -17.88
C ARG A 90 -18.92 4.08 -17.08
N SER A 91 -19.87 3.14 -17.04
CA SER A 91 -19.68 1.84 -16.37
C SER A 91 -18.43 1.10 -16.86
N LYS A 92 -18.15 1.14 -18.17
CA LYS A 92 -16.94 0.54 -18.77
C LYS A 92 -15.66 1.16 -18.20
N ASP A 93 -15.60 2.50 -18.12
CA ASP A 93 -14.42 3.21 -17.63
C ASP A 93 -14.18 2.89 -16.14
N LEU A 94 -15.25 2.77 -15.34
CA LEU A 94 -15.14 2.37 -13.93
C LEU A 94 -14.65 0.93 -13.75
N ILE A 95 -15.06 -0.01 -14.61
CA ILE A 95 -14.59 -1.39 -14.59
C ILE A 95 -13.09 -1.44 -14.85
N GLU A 96 -12.62 -0.68 -15.84
CA GLU A 96 -11.20 -0.59 -16.17
C GLU A 96 -10.39 0.03 -15.02
N ILE A 97 -10.85 1.15 -14.46
CA ILE A 97 -10.22 1.78 -13.29
C ILE A 97 -10.16 0.81 -12.10
N ASN A 98 -11.23 0.06 -11.83
CA ASN A 98 -11.28 -0.94 -10.77
C ASN A 98 -10.28 -2.09 -11.01
N ALA A 99 -10.13 -2.54 -12.25
CA ALA A 99 -9.13 -3.54 -12.62
C ALA A 99 -7.70 -3.03 -12.36
N GLN A 100 -7.41 -1.77 -12.73
CA GLN A 100 -6.10 -1.13 -12.49
C GLN A 100 -5.76 -1.06 -10.99
N TYR A 101 -6.71 -0.68 -10.12
CA TYR A 101 -6.48 -0.70 -8.68
C TYR A 101 -6.33 -2.12 -8.09
N ARG A 102 -6.97 -3.13 -8.68
CA ARG A 102 -6.75 -4.54 -8.30
C ARG A 102 -5.35 -5.01 -8.65
N THR A 103 -4.79 -4.56 -9.78
CA THR A 103 -3.39 -4.83 -10.14
C THR A 103 -2.42 -4.29 -9.09
N ILE A 104 -2.61 -3.05 -8.63
CA ILE A 104 -1.79 -2.48 -7.53
C ILE A 104 -1.95 -3.31 -6.25
N ASN A 105 -3.18 -3.70 -5.92
CA ASN A 105 -3.45 -4.53 -4.74
C ASN A 105 -2.78 -5.91 -4.83
N HIS A 106 -2.62 -6.47 -6.03
CA HIS A 106 -1.92 -7.74 -6.23
C HIS A 106 -0.45 -7.64 -5.84
N TYR A 107 0.26 -6.61 -6.30
CA TYR A 107 1.65 -6.35 -5.88
C TYR A 107 1.78 -6.15 -4.36
N LEU A 108 0.81 -5.51 -3.71
CA LEU A 108 0.79 -5.40 -2.25
C LEU A 108 0.65 -6.77 -1.55
N ILE A 109 -0.17 -7.67 -2.11
CA ILE A 109 -0.34 -9.03 -1.59
C ILE A 109 0.96 -9.81 -1.72
N GLU A 110 1.58 -9.82 -2.91
CA GLU A 110 2.85 -10.51 -3.15
C GLU A 110 3.95 -10.03 -2.19
N LEU A 111 4.11 -8.72 -2.04
CA LEU A 111 5.04 -8.14 -1.06
C LEU A 111 4.71 -8.58 0.37
N THR A 112 3.44 -8.64 0.74
CA THR A 112 3.02 -9.07 2.09
C THR A 112 3.35 -10.54 2.34
N ASP A 113 3.23 -11.39 1.33
CA ASP A 113 3.54 -12.81 1.41
C ASP A 113 5.04 -13.03 1.64
N VAL A 114 5.91 -12.37 0.87
CA VAL A 114 7.38 -12.41 1.08
C VAL A 114 7.76 -11.95 2.49
N VAL A 115 7.16 -10.84 2.95
CA VAL A 115 7.40 -10.31 4.31
C VAL A 115 6.91 -11.29 5.39
N ALA A 116 5.80 -12.00 5.15
CA ALA A 116 5.28 -13.01 6.07
C ALA A 116 6.22 -14.21 6.17
N GLU A 117 6.77 -14.67 5.05
CA GLU A 117 7.77 -15.73 5.02
C GLU A 117 9.03 -15.33 5.80
N PHE A 118 9.53 -14.10 5.57
CA PHE A 118 10.68 -13.58 6.29
C PHE A 118 10.42 -13.51 7.81
N GLU A 119 9.24 -13.03 8.22
CA GLU A 119 8.86 -12.99 9.63
C GLU A 119 8.87 -14.40 10.25
N ASN A 120 8.33 -15.39 9.56
CA ASN A 120 8.30 -16.78 10.04
C ASN A 120 9.71 -17.33 10.25
N LEU A 121 10.64 -17.07 9.33
CA LEU A 121 12.04 -17.46 9.48
C LEU A 121 12.69 -16.79 10.70
N LEU A 122 12.50 -15.48 10.88
CA LEU A 122 13.03 -14.75 12.04
C LEU A 122 12.48 -15.29 13.36
N ARG A 123 11.20 -15.66 13.40
CA ARG A 123 10.58 -16.31 14.57
C ARG A 123 11.22 -17.67 14.85
N PHE A 124 11.43 -18.48 13.82
CA PHE A 124 12.10 -19.78 13.94
C PHE A 124 13.53 -19.65 14.47
N LYS A 125 14.28 -18.67 13.97
CA LYS A 125 15.65 -18.33 14.40
C LYS A 125 15.71 -17.57 15.73
N LYS A 126 14.56 -17.25 16.35
CA LYS A 126 14.43 -16.52 17.62
C LYS A 126 15.05 -15.11 17.62
N GLU A 127 15.04 -14.44 16.47
CA GLU A 127 15.51 -13.05 16.28
C GLU A 127 14.54 -12.00 16.88
N SER A 128 14.25 -12.16 18.17
CA SER A 128 13.15 -11.49 18.88
C SER A 128 13.30 -9.96 18.92
N ASN A 129 14.55 -9.47 18.86
CA ASN A 129 14.87 -8.04 18.89
C ASN A 129 14.53 -7.33 17.56
N PHE A 130 14.55 -8.08 16.45
CA PHE A 130 14.32 -7.54 15.12
C PHE A 130 12.93 -7.90 14.57
N VAL A 131 12.43 -9.11 14.84
CA VAL A 131 11.17 -9.63 14.26
C VAL A 131 9.98 -8.67 14.44
N ARG A 132 9.92 -7.92 15.55
CA ARG A 132 8.86 -6.94 15.82
C ARG A 132 8.74 -5.84 14.76
N TYR A 133 9.85 -5.46 14.11
CA TYR A 133 9.84 -4.45 13.05
C TYR A 133 9.26 -5.03 11.76
N VAL A 134 9.61 -6.29 11.44
CA VAL A 134 9.01 -7.02 10.32
C VAL A 134 7.52 -7.24 10.55
N THR A 135 7.11 -7.65 11.77
CA THR A 135 5.69 -7.77 12.14
C THR A 135 4.93 -6.46 11.94
N LYS A 136 5.51 -5.33 12.36
CA LYS A 136 4.91 -4.01 12.17
C LYS A 136 4.74 -3.70 10.68
N TYR A 137 5.81 -3.85 9.89
CA TYR A 137 5.78 -3.62 8.46
C TYR A 137 4.72 -4.48 7.76
N LYS A 138 4.65 -5.78 8.07
CA LYS A 138 3.62 -6.70 7.57
C LYS A 138 2.21 -6.21 7.89
N LYS A 139 1.97 -5.76 9.12
CA LYS A 139 0.66 -5.24 9.54
C LYS A 139 0.28 -4.00 8.73
N ASP A 140 1.24 -3.14 8.42
CA ASP A 140 1.02 -1.93 7.65
C ASP A 140 0.67 -2.23 6.19
N LEU A 141 1.31 -3.23 5.58
CA LEU A 141 0.94 -3.74 4.26
C LEU A 141 -0.45 -4.37 4.26
N ALA A 142 -0.79 -5.18 5.27
CA ALA A 142 -2.13 -5.75 5.42
C ALA A 142 -3.23 -4.68 5.57
N ASN A 143 -2.92 -3.58 6.25
CA ASN A 143 -3.82 -2.42 6.34
C ASN A 143 -4.00 -1.74 4.97
N ALA A 144 -2.93 -1.62 4.18
CA ALA A 144 -3.00 -1.10 2.82
C ALA A 144 -3.90 -2.00 1.93
N ILE A 145 -3.70 -3.32 1.96
CA ILE A 145 -4.55 -4.28 1.23
C ILE A 145 -6.02 -4.13 1.66
N SER A 146 -6.28 -4.00 2.95
CA SER A 146 -7.64 -3.80 3.47
C SER A 146 -8.25 -2.48 2.97
N PHE A 147 -7.47 -1.41 2.90
CA PHE A 147 -7.89 -0.14 2.31
C PHE A 147 -8.25 -0.31 0.83
N PHE A 148 -7.42 -0.99 0.04
CA PHE A 148 -7.72 -1.28 -1.37
C PHE A 148 -9.01 -2.09 -1.52
N ASN A 149 -9.15 -3.19 -0.77
CA ASN A 149 -10.30 -4.07 -0.87
C ASN A 149 -11.61 -3.37 -0.49
N ILE A 150 -11.63 -2.60 0.60
CA ILE A 150 -12.86 -2.03 1.15
C ILE A 150 -13.14 -0.65 0.53
N ARG A 151 -12.16 0.26 0.59
CA ARG A 151 -12.37 1.69 0.29
C ARG A 151 -12.24 2.02 -1.18
N ILE A 152 -11.46 1.25 -1.94
CA ILE A 152 -11.29 1.46 -3.38
C ILE A 152 -12.14 0.46 -4.15
N ASN A 153 -11.73 -0.81 -4.16
CA ASN A 153 -12.31 -1.85 -5.00
C ASN A 153 -13.77 -2.13 -4.63
N GLY A 154 -14.10 -2.19 -3.33
CA GLY A 154 -15.47 -2.33 -2.85
C GLY A 154 -16.35 -1.16 -3.29
N SER A 155 -15.92 0.07 -3.03
CA SER A 155 -16.68 1.28 -3.41
C SER A 155 -16.87 1.42 -4.93
N LEU A 156 -15.87 1.06 -5.73
CA LEU A 156 -15.98 1.04 -7.19
C LEU A 156 -16.95 -0.05 -7.66
N THR A 157 -16.88 -1.24 -7.08
CA THR A 157 -17.75 -2.37 -7.41
C THR A 157 -19.21 -2.04 -7.11
N ASP A 158 -19.50 -1.49 -5.93
CA ASP A 158 -20.83 -1.03 -5.55
C ASP A 158 -21.38 0.01 -6.54
N LYS A 159 -20.52 0.95 -6.97
CA LYS A 159 -20.93 1.97 -7.93
C LYS A 159 -21.24 1.38 -9.30
N ILE A 160 -20.42 0.43 -9.78
CA ILE A 160 -20.62 -0.28 -11.05
C ILE A 160 -21.96 -1.03 -11.04
N HIS A 161 -22.27 -1.75 -9.95
CA HIS A 161 -23.54 -2.48 -9.83
C HIS A 161 -24.74 -1.53 -9.85
N ASN A 162 -24.68 -0.43 -9.11
CA ASN A 162 -25.76 0.56 -9.07
C ASN A 162 -25.99 1.26 -10.42
N MET A 163 -24.97 1.42 -11.26
CA MET A 163 -25.14 1.95 -12.61
C MET A 163 -25.78 0.93 -13.56
N ARG A 164 -25.45 -0.36 -13.42
CA ARG A 164 -26.06 -1.43 -14.23
C ARG A 164 -27.53 -1.64 -13.91
N ALA A 165 -27.94 -1.49 -12.65
CA ALA A 165 -29.34 -1.66 -12.24
C ALA A 165 -30.28 -0.51 -12.70
N ARG A 166 -29.73 0.59 -13.22
CA ARG A 166 -30.50 1.75 -13.72
C ARG A 166 -30.68 1.74 -15.26
N HIS A 167 -30.11 0.76 -15.95
CA HIS A 167 -30.25 0.53 -17.39
C HIS A 167 -31.03 -0.77 -17.62
#